data_AF-A0A2D6BT25-F1
#
_entry.id   AF-A0A2D6BT25-F1
#
_cell.length_a   1.000
_cell.length_b   1.000
_cell.length_c   1.000
_cell.angle_alpha   90.00
_cell.angle_beta   90.00
_cell.angle_gamma   90.00
#
_symmetry.space_group_name_H-M   'P 1'
#
loop_
_entity.id
_entity.type
_entity.pdbx_description
1 polymer ?
#
loop_
_entity_poly.entity_id
_entity_poly.type
_entity_poly.pdbx_seq_one_letter_code
_entity_poly.pdbx_strand_id
1 'polypeptide(L)'
;MDRLRASQPTETFRVPQDVTYNWEYDNTRAQLVRLYEHAKRDQWDGNKRLDWSIDVDPQSELVSDLAIGIYGTPHWDRLTPREIEKLRHETITWQLSQFLHGEQGAMLACA
;
A
#
# COMPACT_ATOMS: atom_id res chain seq x y z
N MET A 1 -47.70 11.11 36.13
CA MET A 1 -47.51 10.71 34.72
C MET A 1 -46.22 11.35 34.24
N ASP A 2 -45.10 10.68 34.50
CA ASP A 2 -43.79 11.13 34.03
C ASP A 2 -43.68 10.83 32.54
N ARG A 3 -43.33 11.85 31.75
CA ARG A 3 -43.20 11.73 30.30
C ARG A 3 -42.05 10.78 30.00
N LEU A 4 -42.37 9.64 29.37
CA LEU A 4 -41.42 8.75 28.71
C LEU A 4 -40.53 9.59 27.78
N ARG A 5 -39.29 9.85 28.21
CA ARG A 5 -38.26 10.40 27.32
C ARG A 5 -37.95 9.32 26.29
N ALA A 6 -38.00 9.67 25.01
CA ALA A 6 -37.58 8.76 23.94
C ALA A 6 -36.19 8.22 24.25
N SER A 7 -36.02 6.90 24.19
CA SER A 7 -34.72 6.24 24.33
C SER A 7 -33.75 6.91 23.35
N GLN A 8 -32.70 7.54 23.86
CA GLN A 8 -31.67 8.10 22.99
C GLN A 8 -31.04 6.91 22.23
N PRO A 9 -31.14 6.85 20.89
CA PRO A 9 -30.74 5.68 20.10
C PRO A 9 -29.21 5.53 20.00
N THR A 10 -28.46 6.48 20.55
CA THR A 10 -27.00 6.50 20.51
C THR A 10 -26.49 6.76 21.91
N GLU A 11 -25.72 5.82 22.42
CA GLU A 11 -24.99 5.95 23.67
C GLU A 11 -23.51 6.10 23.33
N THR A 12 -22.90 7.20 23.78
CA THR A 12 -21.50 7.52 23.49
C THR A 12 -20.66 7.23 24.72
N PHE A 13 -19.76 6.26 24.60
CA PHE A 13 -18.76 5.95 25.61
C PHE A 13 -17.40 6.51 25.19
N ARG A 14 -16.70 7.15 26.12
CA ARG A 14 -15.32 7.61 25.93
C ARG A 14 -14.40 6.63 26.65
N VAL A 15 -13.73 5.79 25.89
CA VAL A 15 -12.75 4.84 26.42
C VAL A 15 -11.33 5.35 26.12
N PRO A 16 -10.44 5.45 27.12
CA PRO A 16 -9.03 5.65 26.85
C PRO A 16 -8.45 4.38 26.21
N GLN A 17 -7.76 4.54 25.08
CA GLN A 17 -7.14 3.43 24.35
C GLN A 17 -5.70 3.80 24.03
N ASP A 18 -4.77 2.91 24.39
CA ASP A 18 -3.39 3.02 23.98
C ASP A 18 -3.25 2.55 22.53
N VAL A 19 -2.60 3.36 21.71
CA VAL A 19 -2.32 3.07 20.31
C VAL A 19 -0.82 2.86 20.17
N THR A 20 -0.43 1.70 19.63
CA THR A 20 0.97 1.39 19.32
C THR A 20 1.14 1.26 17.82
N TYR A 21 2.07 2.05 17.27
CA TYR A 21 2.45 1.98 15.86
C TYR A 21 3.78 1.24 15.72
N ASN A 22 3.79 0.17 14.92
CA ASN A 22 5.01 -0.59 14.65
C ASN A 22 5.62 -0.16 13.31
N TRP A 23 6.86 0.31 13.34
CA TRP A 23 7.64 0.69 12.16
C TRP A 23 8.55 -0.46 11.65
N GLU A 24 8.48 -1.63 12.27
CA GLU A 24 9.20 -2.81 11.80
C GLU A 24 8.45 -3.46 10.63
N TYR A 25 9.10 -3.47 9.47
CA TYR A 25 8.57 -4.02 8.23
C TYR A 25 8.93 -5.50 8.01
N ASP A 26 9.73 -6.08 8.91
CA ASP A 26 10.11 -7.50 8.81
C ASP A 26 8.98 -8.41 9.32
N ASN A 27 8.97 -9.65 8.82
CA ASN A 27 7.99 -10.67 9.13
C ASN A 27 8.25 -11.30 10.52
N THR A 28 8.12 -10.50 11.58
CA THR A 28 8.45 -10.93 12.95
C THR A 28 7.40 -11.88 13.56
N ARG A 29 6.19 -11.96 12.99
CA ARG A 29 5.07 -12.74 13.53
C ARG A 29 4.80 -14.01 12.72
N ALA A 30 5.64 -15.02 12.89
CA ALA A 30 5.59 -16.28 12.14
C ALA A 30 4.22 -16.98 12.10
N GLN A 31 3.38 -16.83 13.15
CA GLN A 31 2.01 -17.37 13.15
C GLN A 31 1.10 -16.67 12.14
N LEU A 32 1.18 -15.34 12.03
CA LEU A 32 0.41 -14.56 11.07
C LEU A 32 0.88 -14.83 9.64
N VAL A 33 2.21 -14.94 9.44
CA VAL A 33 2.78 -15.35 8.16
C VAL A 33 2.19 -16.68 7.72
N ARG A 34 2.15 -17.70 8.59
CA ARG A 34 1.53 -18.99 8.27
C ARG A 34 0.05 -18.87 7.90
N LEU A 35 -0.73 -18.06 8.64
CA LEU A 35 -2.14 -17.85 8.33
C LEU A 35 -2.32 -17.22 6.94
N TYR A 36 -1.52 -16.20 6.62
CA TYR A 36 -1.50 -15.57 5.30
C TYR A 36 -1.12 -16.55 4.18
N GLU A 37 -0.07 -17.33 4.37
CA GLU A 37 0.35 -18.38 3.41
C GLU A 37 -0.76 -19.43 3.17
N HIS A 38 -1.50 -19.81 4.21
CA HIS A 38 -2.64 -20.70 4.08
C HIS A 38 -3.79 -20.06 3.29
N ALA A 39 -4.11 -18.79 3.56
CA ALA A 39 -5.18 -18.07 2.90
C ALA A 39 -4.91 -17.86 1.39
N LYS A 40 -3.64 -17.64 1.00
CA LYS A 40 -3.26 -17.42 -0.40
C LYS A 40 -3.04 -18.73 -1.19
N ARG A 41 -3.00 -19.89 -0.53
CA ARG A 41 -2.60 -21.18 -1.15
C ARG A 41 -3.35 -21.47 -2.45
N ASP A 42 -4.65 -21.23 -2.46
CA ASP A 42 -5.55 -21.53 -3.57
C ASP A 42 -5.81 -20.29 -4.45
N GLN A 43 -5.11 -19.18 -4.18
CA GLN A 43 -5.14 -17.94 -4.96
C GLN A 43 -3.96 -17.86 -5.93
N TRP A 44 -3.73 -16.69 -6.50
CA TRP A 44 -2.51 -16.41 -7.25
C TRP A 44 -1.35 -16.18 -6.27
N ASP A 45 -0.34 -17.06 -6.33
CA ASP A 45 0.85 -17.01 -5.47
C ASP A 45 2.08 -16.70 -6.32
N GLY A 46 2.55 -15.45 -6.26
CA GLY A 46 3.70 -14.97 -7.02
C GLY A 46 4.99 -15.75 -6.73
N ASN A 47 5.15 -16.29 -5.52
CA ASN A 47 6.34 -17.08 -5.16
C ASN A 47 6.41 -18.42 -5.90
N LYS A 48 5.27 -18.94 -6.37
CA LYS A 48 5.19 -20.23 -7.06
C LYS A 48 4.96 -20.09 -8.56
N ARG A 49 4.31 -19.01 -8.99
CA ARG A 49 3.88 -18.83 -10.38
C ARG A 49 4.80 -17.95 -11.21
N LEU A 50 5.68 -17.18 -10.58
CA LEU A 50 6.69 -16.39 -11.29
C LEU A 50 8.03 -17.12 -11.23
N ASP A 51 8.74 -17.12 -12.36
CA ASP A 51 10.12 -17.57 -12.43
C ASP A 51 11.05 -16.42 -12.00
N TRP A 52 11.40 -16.41 -10.73
CA TRP A 52 12.29 -15.40 -10.13
C TRP A 52 13.75 -15.53 -10.56
N SER A 53 14.12 -16.54 -11.34
CA SER A 53 15.47 -16.66 -11.90
C SER A 53 15.69 -15.75 -13.12
N ILE A 54 14.62 -15.18 -13.68
CA ILE A 54 14.69 -14.25 -14.80
C ILE A 54 15.31 -12.94 -14.32
N ASP A 55 16.40 -12.54 -14.96
CA ASP A 55 17.01 -11.23 -14.74
C ASP A 55 16.16 -10.14 -15.41
N VAL A 56 15.76 -9.15 -14.63
CA VAL A 56 14.89 -8.05 -15.08
C VAL A 56 15.62 -6.74 -14.83
N ASP A 57 15.79 -5.93 -15.87
CA ASP A 57 16.34 -4.59 -15.73
C ASP A 57 15.34 -3.71 -14.97
N PRO A 58 15.68 -3.24 -13.75
CA PRO A 58 14.80 -2.40 -12.95
C PRO A 58 14.58 -1.00 -13.55
N GLN A 59 15.25 -0.61 -14.62
CA GLN A 59 15.05 0.69 -15.28
C GLN A 59 14.23 0.60 -16.58
N SER A 60 13.98 -0.61 -17.09
CA SER A 60 13.30 -0.82 -18.36
C SER A 60 11.78 -0.95 -18.18
N GLU A 61 11.02 -0.07 -18.85
CA GLU A 61 9.57 -0.18 -19.08
C GLU A 61 8.69 -0.47 -17.84
N LEU A 62 9.11 -0.04 -16.64
CA LEU A 62 8.39 -0.28 -15.38
C LEU A 62 6.94 0.22 -15.35
N VAL A 63 6.73 1.45 -15.83
CA VAL A 63 5.44 2.12 -15.86
C VAL A 63 5.26 2.86 -17.17
N SER A 64 4.02 2.90 -17.67
CA SER A 64 3.68 3.66 -18.86
C SER A 64 3.90 5.16 -18.63
N ASP A 65 4.44 5.86 -19.63
CA ASP A 65 4.62 7.32 -19.56
C ASP A 65 3.31 8.06 -19.32
N LEU A 66 2.21 7.53 -19.85
CA LEU A 66 0.86 8.08 -19.66
C LEU A 66 0.43 8.12 -18.17
N ALA A 67 1.06 7.31 -17.31
CA ALA A 67 0.80 7.31 -15.87
C ALA A 67 1.57 8.41 -15.13
N ILE A 68 2.52 9.07 -15.77
CA ILE A 68 3.36 10.11 -15.17
C ILE A 68 2.72 11.47 -15.44
N GLY A 69 2.36 12.20 -14.37
CA GLY A 69 1.52 13.39 -14.49
C GLY A 69 2.07 14.55 -15.33
N ILE A 70 3.38 14.59 -15.60
CA ILE A 70 4.00 15.60 -16.46
C ILE A 70 4.11 15.17 -17.93
N TYR A 71 3.72 13.94 -18.27
CA TYR A 71 3.76 13.44 -19.63
C TYR A 71 2.92 14.29 -20.59
N GLY A 72 3.45 14.57 -21.78
CA GLY A 72 2.81 15.44 -22.78
C GLY A 72 2.88 16.94 -22.48
N THR A 73 3.58 17.36 -21.41
CA THR A 73 3.85 18.77 -21.12
C THR A 73 5.20 19.19 -21.71
N PRO A 74 5.45 20.50 -21.92
CA PRO A 74 6.77 20.99 -22.36
C PRO A 74 7.92 20.65 -21.39
N HIS A 75 7.62 20.29 -20.14
CA HIS A 75 8.63 19.82 -19.19
C HIS A 75 9.11 18.40 -19.52
N TRP A 76 8.20 17.55 -20.02
CA TRP A 76 8.54 16.21 -20.47
C TRP A 76 9.45 16.23 -21.69
N ASP A 77 9.15 17.09 -22.67
CA ASP A 77 9.93 17.21 -23.92
C ASP A 77 11.38 17.66 -23.69
N ARG A 78 11.68 18.19 -22.51
CA ARG A 78 13.02 18.62 -22.10
C ARG A 78 13.85 17.51 -21.46
N LEU A 79 13.23 16.37 -21.14
CA LEU A 79 13.91 15.24 -20.51
C LEU A 79 14.66 14.42 -21.57
N THR A 80 15.87 14.02 -21.24
CA THR A 80 16.62 13.01 -22.00
C THR A 80 16.02 11.61 -21.79
N PRO A 81 16.30 10.64 -22.67
CA PRO A 81 15.84 9.26 -22.49
C PRO A 81 16.21 8.66 -21.12
N ARG A 82 17.42 8.95 -20.63
CA ARG A 82 17.88 8.47 -19.32
C ARG A 82 17.18 9.16 -18.15
N GLU A 83 16.78 10.41 -18.30
CA GLU A 83 15.96 11.09 -17.29
C GLU A 83 14.54 10.54 -17.25
N ILE A 84 13.99 10.14 -18.40
CA ILE A 84 12.69 9.45 -18.48
C ILE A 84 12.74 8.09 -17.77
N GLU A 85 13.75 7.26 -18.05
CA GLU A 85 13.97 5.98 -17.36
C GLU A 85 14.06 6.17 -15.84
N LYS A 86 14.86 7.14 -15.39
CA LYS A 86 14.96 7.48 -13.97
C LYS A 86 13.62 7.92 -13.41
N LEU A 87 12.90 8.79 -14.11
CA LEU A 87 11.60 9.30 -13.65
C LEU A 87 10.57 8.17 -13.50
N ARG A 88 10.54 7.20 -14.42
CA ARG A 88 9.69 6.00 -14.30
C ARG A 88 10.00 5.22 -13.02
N HIS A 89 11.28 4.96 -12.77
CA HIS A 89 11.74 4.24 -11.57
C HIS A 89 11.37 4.98 -10.27
N GLU A 90 11.60 6.30 -10.22
CA GLU A 90 11.25 7.12 -9.06
C GLU A 90 9.73 7.17 -8.86
N THR A 91 8.95 7.22 -9.94
CA THR A 91 7.48 7.23 -9.88
C THR A 91 6.94 5.97 -9.23
N ILE A 92 7.38 4.78 -9.66
CA ILE A 92 6.92 3.53 -9.05
C ILE A 92 7.42 3.37 -7.62
N THR A 93 8.65 3.80 -7.33
CA THR A 93 9.22 3.78 -5.97
C THR A 93 8.40 4.65 -5.02
N TRP A 94 8.05 5.86 -5.44
CA TRP A 94 7.17 6.76 -4.70
C TRP A 94 5.78 6.14 -4.50
N GLN A 95 5.17 5.60 -5.55
CA GLN A 95 3.84 4.99 -5.48
C GLN A 95 3.80 3.80 -4.51
N LEU A 96 4.78 2.89 -4.59
CA LEU A 96 4.91 1.77 -3.66
C LEU A 96 5.09 2.25 -2.22
N SER A 97 5.85 3.33 -2.02
CA SER A 97 6.00 3.95 -0.71
C SER A 97 4.66 4.49 -0.18
N GLN A 98 3.84 5.14 -1.04
CA GLN A 98 2.52 5.61 -0.63
C GLN A 98 1.59 4.44 -0.27
N PHE A 99 1.61 3.36 -1.04
CA PHE A 99 0.83 2.15 -0.74
C PHE A 99 1.20 1.56 0.62
N LEU A 100 2.49 1.32 0.86
CA LEU A 100 2.97 0.72 2.11
C LEU A 100 2.52 1.51 3.34
N HIS A 101 2.75 2.83 3.33
CA HIS A 101 2.39 3.69 4.46
C HIS A 101 0.87 3.90 4.57
N GLY A 102 0.17 3.94 3.43
CA GLY A 102 -1.29 4.04 3.37
C GLY A 102 -1.97 2.81 3.98
N GLU A 103 -1.49 1.61 3.67
CA GLU A 103 -2.00 0.36 4.24
C GLU A 103 -1.77 0.29 5.76
N GLN A 104 -0.60 0.72 6.25
CA GLN A 104 -0.36 0.80 7.69
C GLN A 104 -1.30 1.80 8.38
N GLY A 105 -1.55 2.97 7.76
CA GLY A 105 -2.51 3.94 8.26
C GLY A 105 -3.95 3.42 8.27
N ALA A 106 -4.35 2.67 7.23
CA ALA A 106 -5.66 2.05 7.16
C ALA A 106 -5.84 0.97 8.23
N MET A 107 -4.83 0.12 8.46
CA MET A 107 -4.85 -0.85 9.55
C MET A 107 -5.06 -0.20 10.91
N LEU A 108 -4.44 0.96 11.15
CA LEU A 108 -4.64 1.73 12.38
C LEU A 108 -6.08 2.25 12.50
N ALA A 109 -6.65 2.79 11.42
CA ALA A 109 -8.01 3.33 11.43
C ALA A 109 -9.09 2.24 11.64
N CYS A 110 -8.79 0.99 11.32
CA CYS A 110 -9.66 -0.16 11.52
C CYS A 110 -9.39 -0.94 12.83
N ALA A 111 -8.42 -0.50 13.65
CA ALA A 111 -8.05 -1.14 14.92
C ALA A 111 -8.93 -0.72 16.10
#